data_AF-A0A7V5DN16-F1
#
_entry.id   AF-A0A7V5DN16-F1
#
_cell.length_a   1.000
_cell.length_b   1.000
_cell.length_c   1.000
_cell.angle_alpha   90.00
_cell.angle_beta   90.00
_cell.angle_gamma   90.00
#
_symmetry.space_group_name_H-M   'P 1'
#
loop_
_entity.id
_entity.type
_entity.pdbx_description
1 polymer ?
#
loop_
_entity_poly.entity_id
_entity_poly.type
_entity_poly.pdbx_seq_one_letter_code
_entity_poly.pdbx_strand_id
1 'polypeptide(L)' 'MSTEYNPRELLICVAARLMEDGTTAFIGTGIPMLAAALAQKLHAPNLVTVFEFGGT' A
#
# COMPACT_ATOMS: atom_id res chain seq x y z
N MET A 1 18.12 -16.03 -13.48
CA MET A 1 17.06 -15.12 -13.93
C MET A 1 17.25 -13.82 -13.18
N SER A 2 17.57 -12.72 -13.86
CA SER A 2 17.47 -11.38 -13.27
C SER A 2 15.98 -11.09 -13.08
N THR A 3 15.55 -10.86 -11.85
CA THR A 3 14.19 -10.39 -11.57
C THR A 3 14.02 -9.00 -12.17
N GLU A 4 13.00 -8.77 -13.00
CA GLU A 4 12.70 -7.46 -13.61
C GLU A 4 12.24 -6.40 -12.60
N TYR A 5 12.18 -6.75 -11.33
CA TYR A 5 11.83 -5.86 -10.24
C TYR A 5 12.87 -5.94 -9.14
N ASN A 6 13.00 -4.85 -8.39
CA ASN A 6 13.86 -4.78 -7.22
C ASN A 6 13.09 -5.25 -5.96
N PRO A 7 13.80 -5.57 -4.86
CA PRO A 7 13.17 -6.07 -3.64
C PRO A 7 12.11 -5.12 -3.02
N ARG A 8 12.22 -3.81 -3.23
CA ARG A 8 11.25 -2.84 -2.70
C ARG A 8 9.93 -2.90 -3.45
N GLU A 9 9.97 -3.04 -4.78
CA GLU A 9 8.77 -3.21 -5.61
C GLU A 9 8.02 -4.48 -5.25
N LEU A 10 8.75 -5.59 -5.02
CA LEU A 10 8.15 -6.82 -4.52
C LEU A 10 7.46 -6.61 -3.17
N LEU A 11 8.14 -5.95 -2.22
CA LEU A 11 7.58 -5.66 -0.90
C LEU A 11 6.31 -4.81 -0.98
N ILE A 12 6.31 -3.76 -1.81
CA ILE A 12 5.13 -2.90 -2.05
C ILE A 12 3.96 -3.75 -2.57
N CYS A 13 4.19 -4.59 -3.59
CA CYS A 13 3.16 -5.45 -4.17
C CYS A 13 2.61 -6.47 -3.17
N VAL A 14 3.46 -7.07 -2.33
CA VAL A 14 3.04 -8.01 -1.30
C VAL A 14 2.22 -7.29 -0.23
N ALA A 15 2.68 -6.14 0.27
CA ALA A 15 1.98 -5.37 1.29
C ALA A 15 0.62 -4.85 0.80
N ALA A 16 0.54 -4.38 -0.45
CA ALA A 16 -0.72 -3.90 -1.02
C ALA A 16 -1.79 -4.99 -1.05
N ARG A 17 -1.42 -6.25 -1.33
CA ARG A 17 -2.35 -7.39 -1.34
C ARG A 17 -2.94 -7.74 0.02
N LEU A 18 -2.32 -7.30 1.12
CA LEU A 18 -2.82 -7.54 2.47
C LEU A 18 -3.90 -6.54 2.88
N MET A 19 -4.12 -5.49 2.10
CA MET A 19 -5.12 -4.47 2.40
C MET A 19 -6.47 -4.87 1.82
N GLU A 20 -7.47 -4.92 2.69
CA GLU A 20 -8.85 -5.26 2.36
C GLU A 20 -9.64 -4.00 1.99
N ASP A 21 -10.51 -4.11 0.98
CA ASP A 21 -11.38 -3.01 0.58
C ASP A 21 -12.33 -2.59 1.70
N GLY A 22 -12.59 -1.28 1.81
CA GLY A 22 -13.51 -0.73 2.81
C GLY A 22 -12.98 -0.71 4.25
N THR A 23 -11.72 -1.11 4.48
CA THR A 23 -11.09 -1.03 5.80
C THR A 23 -10.50 0.35 6.06
N THR A 24 -10.33 0.71 7.34
CA THR A 24 -9.59 1.90 7.75
C THR A 24 -8.25 1.46 8.34
N ALA A 25 -7.15 1.95 7.78
CA ALA A 25 -5.81 1.56 8.20
C ALA A 25 -4.94 2.78 8.52
N PHE A 26 -4.16 2.69 9.60
CA PHE A 26 -3.09 3.64 9.89
C PHE A 26 -1.87 3.33 9.02
N ILE A 27 -1.42 4.30 8.23
CA ILE A 27 -0.36 4.14 7.25
C ILE A 27 0.87 4.94 7.66
N GLY A 28 2.00 4.25 7.80
CA GLY A 28 3.32 4.86 7.98
C GLY A 28 3.91 5.43 6.70
N THR A 29 5.05 6.10 6.79
CA THR A 29 5.71 6.81 5.69
C THR A 29 6.60 5.90 4.82
N GLY A 30 6.75 6.27 3.54
CA GLY A 30 7.60 5.57 2.58
C GLY A 30 6.90 4.38 1.93
N ILE A 31 7.44 3.17 2.11
CA ILE A 31 6.93 1.93 1.49
C ILE A 31 5.46 1.64 1.85
N PRO A 32 4.99 1.83 3.10
CA PRO A 32 3.58 1.63 3.43
C PRO A 32 2.63 2.57 2.67
N MET A 33 3.02 3.84 2.43
CA MET A 33 2.22 4.77 1.61
C MET A 33 2.10 4.29 0.17
N LEU A 34 3.20 3.82 -0.42
CA LEU A 34 3.19 3.29 -1.79
C LEU A 34 2.33 2.02 -1.89
N ALA A 35 2.37 1.16 -0.87
CA ALA A 35 1.51 -0.03 -0.81
C ALA A 35 0.02 0.34 -0.70
N ALA A 36 -0.33 1.31 0.14
CA ALA A 36 -1.71 1.79 0.29
C ALA A 36 -2.25 2.44 -0.99
N ALA A 37 -1.46 3.30 -1.62
CA ALA A 37 -1.82 3.91 -2.89
C ALA A 37 -1.97 2.87 -4.02
N LEU A 38 -1.13 1.82 -4.02
CA LEU A 38 -1.26 0.72 -4.98
C LEU A 38 -2.53 -0.11 -4.74
N ALA A 39 -2.84 -0.44 -3.48
CA ALA A 39 -4.05 -1.18 -3.12
C ALA A 39 -5.31 -0.42 -3.54
N GLN A 40 -5.38 0.89 -3.25
CA GLN A 40 -6.49 1.77 -3.65
C GLN A 40 -6.69 1.81 -5.17
N LYS A 41 -5.61 1.79 -5.95
CA LYS A 41 -5.69 1.81 -7.42
C LYS A 41 -6.10 0.49 -8.05
N LEU A 42 -5.95 -0.65 -7.36
CA LEU A 42 -6.14 -1.97 -7.96
C LEU A 42 -7.39 -2.67 -7.45
N HIS A 43 -7.51 -2.89 -6.15
CA HIS A 43 -8.50 -3.81 -5.59
C HIS A 43 -9.19 -3.31 -4.31
N ALA A 44 -8.71 -2.23 -3.70
CA ALA A 44 -9.25 -1.69 -2.46
C ALA A 44 -9.63 -0.19 -2.57
N PRO A 45 -10.51 0.20 -3.53
CA PRO A 45 -10.84 1.61 -3.79
C PRO A 45 -11.50 2.35 -2.61
N ASN A 46 -12.10 1.62 -1.67
CA ASN A 46 -12.75 2.15 -0.47
C ASN A 46 -11.84 2.04 0.78
N LEU A 47 -10.55 1.68 0.62
CA LEU A 47 -9.57 1.72 1.72
C LEU A 47 -9.41 3.16 2.23
N VAL A 48 -9.71 3.38 3.50
CA VAL A 48 -9.51 4.67 4.17
C VAL A 48 -8.13 4.68 4.83
N THR A 49 -7.26 5.56 4.36
CA THR A 49 -5.88 5.69 4.86
C THR A 49 -5.77 6.82 5.86
N VAL A 50 -5.26 6.55 7.06
CA VAL A 50 -4.92 7.58 8.04
C VAL A 50 -3.41 7.67 8.16
N PHE A 51 -2.82 8.76 7.65
CA PHE A 51 -1.37 8.88 7.59
C PHE A 51 -0.77 9.40 8.90
N GLU A 52 0.37 8.83 9.31
CA GLU A 52 1.02 9.13 10.61
C GLU A 52 1.44 10.60 10.79
N PHE A 53 1.65 11.34 9.70
CA PHE A 53 2.04 12.77 9.74
C PHE A 53 0.84 13.73 9.73
N GLY A 54 -0.39 13.20 9.78
CA GLY A 54 -1.61 13.98 9.64
C GLY A 54 -2.00 14.14 8.17
N GLY A 55 -3.19 13.66 7.84
CA GLY A 55 -3.72 13.61 6.47
C GLY A 55 -4.59 12.35 6.30
N THR A 56 -5.74 12.52 5.67
CA THR A 56 -6.69 11.46 5.29
C THR A 56 -6.84 11.43 3.78
#